data_AF-A0AAV1DWE4-F1
#
_entry.id   AF-A0AAV1DWE4-F1
#
_cell.length_a   1.000
_cell.length_b   1.000
_cell.length_c   1.000
_cell.angle_alpha   90.00
_cell.angle_beta   90.00
_cell.angle_gamma   90.00
#
_symmetry.space_group_name_H-M   'P 1'
#
loop_
_entity.id
_entity.type
_entity.pdbx_description
1 polymer ?
#
loop_
_entity_poly.entity_id
_entity_poly.type
_entity_poly.pdbx_seq_one_letter_code
_entity_poly.pdbx_strand_id
1 'polypeptide(L)'
;MRTLSVYTSSLTSFRLNVPRNFETSYAPASSMSSTSVARPQFQPSKHRNFGTTKRTSNFSWMATVGENVQSSPVPTSVPVRVAHELLQAGHQYLDVRTPEEFSAGHAAGAINVPYMFRVGSGMTKNPNFVQQVLAEFRKDDEIIVGCQLGKRSLMAATELISSGFTGITDIAGGYAAWVQNELPTES
;
A
#
# COMPACT_ATOMS: atom_id res chain seq x y z
N MET A 1 -7.54 60.75 -13.51
CA MET A 1 -9.00 60.60 -13.74
C MET A 1 -9.29 59.13 -13.91
N ARG A 2 -10.25 58.62 -13.12
CA ARG A 2 -10.58 57.20 -12.93
C ARG A 2 -11.62 56.75 -13.96
N THR A 3 -11.52 55.53 -14.46
CA THR A 3 -12.70 54.73 -14.84
C THR A 3 -12.40 53.25 -14.63
N LEU A 4 -12.94 52.71 -13.54
CA LEU A 4 -13.03 51.28 -13.25
C LEU A 4 -14.32 50.76 -13.91
N SER A 5 -14.23 49.73 -14.75
CA SER A 5 -15.40 49.04 -15.29
C SER A 5 -15.75 47.88 -14.36
N VAL A 6 -16.90 47.99 -13.71
CA VAL A 6 -17.49 46.97 -12.83
C VAL A 6 -18.12 45.86 -13.68
N TYR A 7 -17.73 44.62 -13.42
CA TYR A 7 -18.32 43.43 -14.03
C TYR A 7 -19.50 42.97 -13.18
N THR A 8 -20.71 42.98 -13.75
CA THR A 8 -21.95 42.63 -13.05
C THR A 8 -22.21 41.14 -13.09
N SER A 9 -22.37 40.55 -11.90
CA SER A 9 -22.74 39.17 -11.62
C SER A 9 -24.17 38.84 -12.07
N SER A 10 -24.37 37.74 -12.80
CA SER A 10 -25.68 37.11 -12.98
C SER A 10 -25.68 35.75 -12.30
N LEU A 11 -26.29 35.69 -11.12
CA LEU A 11 -26.56 34.47 -10.37
C LEU A 11 -27.83 33.82 -10.91
N THR A 12 -27.68 32.80 -11.74
CA THR A 12 -28.81 32.00 -12.23
C THR A 12 -29.16 30.94 -11.19
N SER A 13 -30.28 31.13 -10.50
CA SER A 13 -30.81 30.20 -9.50
C SER A 13 -31.30 28.91 -10.14
N PHE A 14 -30.59 27.79 -9.96
CA PHE A 14 -31.08 26.46 -10.29
C PHE A 14 -31.98 25.95 -9.15
N ARG A 15 -33.28 25.83 -9.43
CA ARG A 15 -34.25 25.24 -8.50
C ARG A 15 -34.04 23.72 -8.40
N LEU A 16 -34.03 23.27 -7.15
CA LEU A 16 -34.11 21.88 -6.71
C LEU A 16 -35.38 21.20 -7.24
N ASN A 17 -35.23 20.00 -7.80
CA ASN A 17 -36.34 19.09 -8.09
C ASN A 17 -36.08 17.76 -7.36
N VAL A 18 -36.58 17.65 -6.13
CA VAL A 18 -36.55 16.43 -5.32
C VAL A 18 -37.90 15.73 -5.49
N PRO A 19 -37.97 14.55 -6.13
CA PRO A 19 -39.19 13.77 -6.13
C PRO A 19 -39.45 13.14 -4.76
N ARG A 20 -40.69 13.36 -4.30
CA ARG A 20 -41.33 12.84 -3.10
C ARG A 20 -41.67 11.35 -3.25
N ASN A 21 -41.52 10.64 -2.13
CA ASN A 21 -42.35 9.55 -1.61
C ASN A 21 -42.34 8.19 -2.35
N PHE A 22 -41.78 7.19 -1.67
CA PHE A 22 -42.43 5.89 -1.55
C PHE A 22 -42.43 5.51 -0.06
N GLU A 23 -43.59 5.71 0.58
CA GLU A 23 -43.93 5.06 1.85
C GLU A 23 -44.20 3.58 1.55
N THR A 24 -43.54 2.67 2.26
CA THR A 24 -43.97 1.28 2.35
C THR A 24 -44.29 0.96 3.80
N SER A 25 -45.53 0.55 3.97
CA SER A 25 -46.26 0.22 5.19
C SER A 25 -45.63 -0.87 6.04
N TYR A 26 -45.77 -0.69 7.35
CA TYR A 26 -45.56 -1.68 8.42
C TYR A 26 -46.40 -2.95 8.26
N ALA A 27 -45.84 -4.09 8.66
CA ALA A 27 -46.56 -5.17 9.34
C ALA A 27 -45.61 -5.89 10.33
N PRO A 28 -45.97 -6.02 11.63
CA PRO A 28 -45.18 -6.77 12.61
C PRO A 28 -45.71 -8.19 12.88
N ALA A 29 -44.80 -8.97 13.47
CA ALA A 29 -44.99 -10.16 14.30
C ALA A 29 -45.33 -11.50 13.63
N SER A 30 -44.41 -12.46 13.77
CA SER A 30 -44.75 -13.84 14.08
C SER A 30 -43.62 -14.48 14.89
N SER A 31 -43.92 -14.67 16.17
CA SER A 31 -43.24 -15.48 17.16
C SER A 31 -43.27 -16.96 16.77
N MET A 32 -42.14 -17.67 16.79
CA MET A 32 -42.13 -19.12 17.08
C MET A 32 -40.78 -19.56 17.67
N SER A 33 -40.88 -20.02 18.93
CA SER A 33 -40.35 -21.30 19.40
C SER A 33 -38.84 -21.47 19.60
N SER A 34 -38.48 -21.24 20.86
CA SER A 34 -37.34 -21.78 21.60
C SER A 34 -37.10 -23.26 21.30
N THR A 35 -35.93 -23.61 20.78
CA THR A 35 -35.36 -24.96 20.93
C THR A 35 -33.97 -24.82 21.56
N SER A 36 -33.95 -25.11 22.85
CA SER A 36 -32.75 -25.32 23.66
C SER A 36 -31.99 -26.53 23.12
N VAL A 37 -30.77 -26.33 22.63
CA VAL A 37 -29.82 -27.42 22.43
C VAL A 37 -28.54 -27.12 23.21
N ALA A 38 -28.20 -28.12 24.02
CA ALA A 38 -27.24 -28.13 25.10
C ALA A 38 -25.83 -27.68 24.71
N ARG A 39 -25.23 -26.95 25.64
CA ARG A 39 -23.82 -26.54 25.70
C ARG A 39 -22.99 -27.73 26.22
N PRO A 40 -22.03 -28.29 25.47
CA PRO A 40 -21.10 -29.27 26.02
C PRO A 40 -20.06 -28.57 26.91
N GLN A 41 -20.17 -28.76 28.23
CA GLN A 41 -19.08 -28.50 29.17
C GLN A 41 -18.02 -29.60 28.96
N PHE A 42 -16.89 -29.25 28.33
CA PHE A 42 -15.71 -30.10 28.36
C PHE A 42 -14.76 -29.59 29.45
N GLN A 43 -14.55 -30.44 30.45
CA GLN A 43 -13.74 -30.18 31.63
C GLN A 43 -12.24 -30.19 31.29
N PRO A 44 -11.41 -29.38 31.96
CA PRO A 44 -9.97 -29.41 31.77
C PRO A 44 -9.38 -30.66 32.43
N SER A 45 -8.82 -31.56 31.63
CA SER A 45 -8.04 -32.70 32.13
C SER A 45 -6.68 -32.24 32.66
N LYS A 46 -6.42 -32.56 33.92
CA LYS A 46 -5.17 -32.33 34.64
C LYS A 46 -4.02 -33.19 34.10
N HIS A 47 -2.86 -32.55 34.03
CA HIS A 47 -1.49 -33.04 34.20
C HIS A 47 -1.05 -34.39 33.60
N ARG A 48 -0.02 -34.31 32.75
CA ARG A 48 1.13 -35.22 32.84
C ARG A 48 2.42 -34.53 32.42
N ASN A 49 3.31 -34.37 33.39
CA ASN A 49 4.70 -33.94 33.20
C ASN A 49 5.44 -35.01 32.37
N PHE A 50 6.09 -34.58 31.29
CA PHE A 50 7.11 -35.38 30.61
C PHE A 50 8.45 -34.65 30.70
N GLY A 51 9.46 -35.45 31.04
CA GLY A 51 10.72 -35.02 31.59
C GLY A 51 11.61 -34.22 30.65
N THR A 52 12.50 -33.50 31.31
CA THR A 52 13.73 -32.90 30.80
C THR A 52 14.57 -33.89 29.99
N THR A 53 14.88 -33.52 28.75
CA THR A 53 16.13 -33.97 28.11
C THR A 53 16.82 -32.76 27.51
N LYS A 54 17.89 -32.32 28.17
CA LYS A 54 18.87 -31.39 27.58
C LYS A 54 19.50 -32.11 26.38
N ARG A 55 19.20 -31.66 25.16
CA ARG A 55 19.99 -32.02 23.98
C ARG A 55 20.93 -30.87 23.66
N THR A 56 22.08 -30.88 24.32
CA THR A 56 23.28 -30.25 23.78
C THR A 56 23.68 -31.07 22.55
N SER A 57 23.75 -30.42 21.40
CA SER A 57 24.39 -30.99 20.21
C SER A 57 25.09 -29.84 19.51
N ASN A 58 26.40 -29.80 19.75
CA ASN A 58 27.35 -28.83 19.24
C ASN A 58 27.24 -28.72 17.71
N PHE A 59 26.87 -27.54 17.21
CA PHE A 59 27.07 -27.22 15.80
C PHE A 59 28.53 -26.83 15.61
N SER A 60 29.34 -27.84 15.30
CA SER A 60 30.68 -27.66 14.73
C SER A 60 30.52 -27.14 13.30
N TRP A 61 30.70 -25.83 13.12
CA TRP A 61 30.81 -25.22 11.80
C TRP A 61 32.17 -25.59 11.21
N MET A 62 32.22 -26.66 10.42
CA MET A 62 33.33 -26.89 9.50
C MET A 62 33.10 -26.03 8.25
N ALA A 63 33.94 -25.00 8.12
CA ALA A 63 34.08 -24.21 6.92
C ALA A 63 34.61 -25.07 5.75
N THR A 64 33.95 -25.00 4.60
CA THR A 64 34.51 -25.00 3.22
C THR A 64 33.34 -25.20 2.24
N VAL A 65 32.82 -24.12 1.65
CA VAL A 65 32.86 -23.80 0.20
C VAL A 65 32.49 -22.32 0.07
N GLY A 66 33.31 -21.53 -0.62
CA GLY A 66 33.03 -20.13 -0.88
C GLY A 66 31.90 -19.97 -1.89
N GLU A 67 30.71 -19.61 -1.41
CA GLU A 67 29.77 -18.80 -2.19
C GLU A 67 29.87 -17.37 -1.67
N ASN A 68 30.30 -16.46 -2.55
CA ASN A 68 30.24 -15.03 -2.32
C ASN A 68 28.76 -14.61 -2.34
N VAL A 69 28.07 -14.79 -1.22
CA VAL A 69 26.71 -14.25 -1.03
C VAL A 69 26.86 -12.74 -0.93
N GLN A 70 26.77 -12.06 -2.08
CA GLN A 70 26.57 -10.61 -2.10
C GLN A 70 25.23 -10.32 -1.41
N SER A 71 25.27 -10.02 -0.11
CA SER A 71 24.11 -9.55 0.62
C SER A 71 23.71 -8.20 0.01
N SER A 72 22.73 -8.22 -0.90
CA SER A 72 22.17 -6.98 -1.42
C SER A 72 21.56 -6.18 -0.26
N PRO A 73 21.78 -4.87 -0.18
CA PRO A 73 21.21 -4.08 0.91
C PRO A 73 19.69 -4.21 0.88
N VAL A 74 19.09 -4.55 2.02
CA VAL A 74 17.64 -4.61 2.15
C VAL A 74 17.11 -3.17 2.20
N PRO A 75 16.09 -2.81 1.39
CA PRO A 75 15.51 -1.47 1.44
C PRO A 75 14.96 -1.16 2.83
N THR A 76 15.14 0.07 3.30
CA THR A 76 14.43 0.54 4.50
C THR A 76 12.95 0.66 4.18
N SER A 77 12.07 0.11 5.02
CA SER A 77 10.61 0.18 4.85
C SER A 77 9.98 0.96 6.01
N VAL A 78 9.17 1.96 5.69
CA VAL A 78 8.55 2.88 6.67
C VAL A 78 7.02 2.83 6.61
N PRO A 79 6.31 3.08 7.74
CA PRO A 79 4.86 3.16 7.73
C PRO A 79 4.37 4.37 6.92
N VAL A 80 3.13 4.29 6.41
CA VAL A 80 2.59 5.25 5.45
C VAL A 80 2.54 6.71 5.93
N ARG A 81 2.35 6.93 7.24
CA ARG A 81 2.37 8.28 7.82
C ARG A 81 3.76 8.91 7.75
N VAL A 82 4.79 8.11 8.05
CA VAL A 82 6.19 8.55 7.91
C VAL A 82 6.52 8.79 6.44
N ALA A 83 6.05 7.93 5.53
CA ALA A 83 6.21 8.17 4.09
C ALA A 83 5.58 9.51 3.64
N HIS A 84 4.44 9.89 4.21
CA HIS A 84 3.82 11.19 3.94
C HIS A 84 4.64 12.35 4.47
N GLU A 85 5.21 12.24 5.67
CA GLU A 85 6.12 13.24 6.24
C GLU A 85 7.37 13.41 5.37
N LEU A 86 7.95 12.31 4.86
CA LEU A 86 9.07 12.34 3.91
C LEU A 86 8.69 13.05 2.61
N LEU A 87 7.50 12.76 2.06
CA LEU A 87 6.99 13.45 0.88
C LEU A 87 6.87 14.97 1.11
N GLN A 88 6.37 15.39 2.27
CA GLN A 88 6.29 16.80 2.65
C GLN A 88 7.68 17.44 2.87
N ALA A 89 8.67 16.65 3.27
CA ALA A 89 10.06 17.08 3.42
C ALA A 89 10.81 17.19 2.07
N GLY A 90 10.15 16.88 0.94
CA GLY A 90 10.71 17.01 -0.40
C GLY A 90 11.25 15.72 -1.01
N HIS A 91 11.02 14.56 -0.38
CA HIS A 91 11.28 13.27 -1.01
C HIS A 91 10.33 13.08 -2.19
N GLN A 92 10.78 12.38 -3.23
CA GLN A 92 9.97 12.13 -4.41
C GLN A 92 9.25 10.78 -4.30
N TYR A 93 7.99 10.73 -4.71
CA TYR A 93 7.19 9.50 -4.66
C TYR A 93 7.21 8.77 -6.00
N LEU A 94 7.76 7.56 -6.02
CA LEU A 94 7.71 6.63 -7.15
C LEU A 94 6.60 5.59 -6.93
N ASP A 95 5.53 5.66 -7.72
CA ASP A 95 4.48 4.64 -7.77
C ASP A 95 4.81 3.58 -8.82
N VAL A 96 5.01 2.34 -8.39
CA VAL A 96 5.39 1.22 -9.27
C VAL A 96 4.22 0.33 -9.72
N ARG A 97 2.98 0.78 -9.45
CA ARG A 97 1.75 0.13 -9.93
C ARG A 97 1.58 0.30 -11.44
N THR A 98 0.59 -0.39 -12.00
CA THR A 98 0.28 -0.26 -13.43
C THR A 98 -0.33 1.13 -13.71
N PRO A 99 -0.26 1.63 -14.95
CA PRO A 99 -0.86 2.92 -15.30
C PRO A 99 -2.37 2.99 -15.03
N GLU A 100 -3.07 1.86 -15.16
CA GLU A 100 -4.51 1.77 -14.87
C GLU A 100 -4.80 1.89 -13.37
N GLU A 101 -3.95 1.31 -12.52
CA GLU A 101 -4.06 1.48 -11.07
C GLU A 101 -3.75 2.91 -10.65
N PHE A 102 -2.77 3.55 -11.30
CA PHE A 102 -2.36 4.93 -11.01
C PHE A 102 -3.41 5.95 -11.42
N SER A 103 -3.95 5.85 -12.64
CA SER A 103 -5.02 6.73 -13.14
C SER A 103 -6.35 6.61 -12.39
N ALA A 104 -6.60 5.47 -11.73
CA ALA A 104 -7.76 5.32 -10.84
C ALA A 104 -7.60 6.08 -9.50
N GLY A 105 -6.38 6.49 -9.17
CA GLY A 105 -6.05 7.25 -7.97
C GLY A 105 -4.65 6.92 -7.45
N HIS A 106 -3.92 7.95 -7.03
CA HIS A 106 -2.54 7.85 -6.56
C HIS A 106 -2.24 8.89 -5.48
N ALA A 107 -1.11 8.74 -4.79
CA ALA A 107 -0.63 9.75 -3.85
C ALA A 107 -0.32 11.06 -4.60
N ALA A 108 -0.70 12.20 -4.03
CA ALA A 108 -0.50 13.51 -4.68
C ALA A 108 0.98 13.75 -5.03
N GLY A 109 1.25 14.21 -6.25
CA GLY A 109 2.61 14.46 -6.75
C GLY A 109 3.46 13.20 -7.00
N ALA A 110 2.87 12.01 -6.99
CA ALA A 110 3.58 10.78 -7.33
C ALA A 110 3.88 10.69 -8.83
N ILE A 111 5.02 10.10 -9.17
CA ILE A 111 5.43 9.79 -10.54
C ILE A 111 5.26 8.28 -10.76
N ASN A 112 4.59 7.89 -11.85
CA ASN A 112 4.36 6.48 -12.16
C ASN A 112 5.44 5.92 -13.09
N VAL A 113 6.18 4.92 -12.61
CA VAL A 113 7.00 4.05 -13.45
C VAL A 113 6.64 2.60 -13.13
N PRO A 114 5.85 1.92 -13.98
CA PRO A 114 5.34 0.59 -13.67
C PRO A 114 6.46 -0.45 -13.56
N TYR A 115 6.52 -1.17 -12.45
CA TYR A 115 7.43 -2.30 -12.30
C TYR A 115 6.95 -3.54 -13.07
N MET A 116 5.63 -3.64 -13.26
CA MET A 116 4.99 -4.71 -14.01
C MET A 116 3.84 -4.14 -14.85
N PHE A 117 3.61 -4.75 -16.01
CA PHE A 117 2.48 -4.46 -16.89
C PHE A 117 1.45 -5.58 -16.84
N ARG A 118 0.17 -5.23 -17.04
CA ARG A 118 -0.90 -6.20 -17.25
C ARG A 118 -0.80 -6.75 -18.67
N VAL A 119 -0.69 -8.07 -18.81
CA VAL A 119 -0.67 -8.75 -20.11
C VAL A 119 -1.64 -9.93 -20.04
N GLY A 120 -2.75 -9.83 -20.76
CA GLY A 120 -3.84 -10.80 -20.69
C GLY A 120 -4.42 -10.90 -19.27
N SER A 121 -4.47 -12.12 -18.73
CA SER A 121 -4.92 -12.38 -17.36
C SER A 121 -3.81 -12.27 -16.30
N GLY A 122 -2.57 -11.97 -16.71
CA GLY A 122 -1.39 -12.00 -15.84
C GLY A 122 -0.65 -10.67 -15.76
N MET A 123 0.45 -10.69 -15.01
CA MET A 123 1.40 -9.57 -14.87
C MET A 123 2.76 -9.98 -15.45
N THR A 124 3.39 -9.09 -16.20
CA THR A 124 4.72 -9.29 -16.76
C THR A 124 5.66 -8.19 -16.27
N LYS A 125 6.88 -8.55 -15.87
CA LYS A 125 7.90 -7.59 -15.43
C LYS A 125 8.25 -6.62 -16.55
N ASN A 126 8.40 -5.34 -16.21
CA ASN A 126 8.92 -4.33 -17.10
C ASN A 126 10.45 -4.49 -17.23
N PRO A 127 10.99 -4.88 -18.41
CA PRO A 127 12.42 -5.05 -18.59
C PRO A 127 13.20 -3.72 -18.58
N ASN A 128 12.52 -2.60 -18.83
CA ASN A 128 13.13 -1.27 -18.93
C ASN A 128 12.89 -0.43 -17.66
N PHE A 129 12.46 -1.05 -16.55
CA PHE A 129 12.08 -0.35 -15.33
C PHE A 129 13.16 0.62 -14.84
N VAL A 130 14.39 0.14 -14.64
CA VAL A 130 15.50 0.99 -14.14
C VAL A 130 15.81 2.12 -15.10
N GLN A 131 15.78 1.87 -16.42
CA GLN A 131 16.03 2.91 -17.42
C GLN A 131 14.95 4.01 -17.39
N GLN A 132 13.68 3.62 -17.21
CA GLN A 132 12.58 4.58 -17.10
C GLN A 132 12.66 5.38 -15.80
N VAL A 133 13.04 4.75 -14.68
CA VAL A 133 13.28 5.49 -13.43
C VAL A 133 14.43 6.48 -13.60
N LEU A 134 15.51 6.12 -14.28
CA LEU A 134 16.63 7.04 -14.54
C LEU A 134 16.28 8.21 -15.47
N ALA A 135 15.16 8.15 -16.19
CA ALA A 135 14.68 9.27 -17.00
C ALA A 135 13.98 10.34 -16.15
N GLU A 136 13.37 9.93 -15.04
CA GLU A 136 12.60 10.80 -14.15
C GLU A 136 13.38 11.19 -12.87
N PHE A 137 14.29 10.33 -12.42
CA PHE A 137 15.00 10.45 -11.15
C PHE A 137 16.51 10.31 -11.31
N ARG A 138 17.25 10.98 -10.43
CA ARG A 138 18.69 10.81 -10.27
C ARG A 138 19.00 9.76 -9.21
N LYS A 139 20.19 9.18 -9.26
CA LYS A 139 20.61 8.13 -8.32
C LYS A 139 20.82 8.64 -6.89
N ASP A 140 21.14 9.93 -6.76
CA ASP A 140 21.34 10.66 -5.51
C ASP A 140 20.05 11.23 -4.92
N ASP A 141 18.91 11.06 -5.60
CA ASP A 141 17.62 11.53 -5.10
C ASP A 141 17.12 10.68 -3.93
N GLU A 142 16.38 11.33 -3.04
CA GLU A 142 15.64 10.70 -1.96
C GLU A 142 14.25 10.29 -2.47
N ILE A 143 14.04 8.98 -2.65
CA ILE A 143 12.87 8.40 -3.33
C ILE A 143 12.13 7.48 -2.37
N ILE A 144 10.84 7.76 -2.15
CA ILE A 144 9.91 6.82 -1.52
C ILE A 144 9.20 5.99 -2.60
N VAL A 145 9.19 4.66 -2.45
CA VAL A 145 8.68 3.72 -3.44
C VAL A 145 7.42 3.06 -2.91
N GLY A 146 6.31 3.23 -3.63
CA GLY A 146 5.01 2.69 -3.26
C GLY A 146 4.45 1.72 -4.30
N CYS A 147 3.68 0.74 -3.85
CA CYS A 147 2.82 -0.06 -4.73
C CYS A 147 1.45 -0.27 -4.08
N GLN A 148 0.63 -1.23 -4.54
CA GLN A 148 -0.70 -1.42 -3.95
C GLN A 148 -0.66 -1.89 -2.48
N LEU A 149 0.22 -2.84 -2.14
CA LEU A 149 0.27 -3.53 -0.83
C LEU A 149 1.70 -3.70 -0.24
N GLY A 150 2.73 -3.10 -0.85
CA GLY A 150 4.14 -3.19 -0.41
C GLY A 150 5.01 -4.26 -1.10
N LYS A 151 4.42 -5.34 -1.66
CA LYS A 151 5.24 -6.44 -2.23
C LYS A 151 6.03 -6.05 -3.49
N ARG A 152 5.37 -5.34 -4.43
CA ARG A 152 6.00 -4.92 -5.69
C ARG A 152 7.03 -3.82 -5.45
N SER A 153 6.75 -2.89 -4.54
CA SER A 153 7.65 -1.80 -4.18
C SER A 153 8.92 -2.30 -3.50
N LEU A 154 8.85 -3.32 -2.64
CA LEU A 154 10.06 -3.92 -2.06
C LEU A 154 10.99 -4.54 -3.11
N MET A 155 10.43 -5.23 -4.12
CA MET A 155 11.21 -5.78 -5.23
C MET A 155 11.83 -4.67 -6.08
N ALA A 156 11.03 -3.66 -6.43
CA ALA A 156 11.49 -2.51 -7.20
C ALA A 156 12.60 -1.73 -6.46
N ALA A 157 12.42 -1.46 -5.17
CA ALA A 157 13.38 -0.80 -4.31
C ALA A 157 14.71 -1.57 -4.25
N THR A 158 14.65 -2.90 -4.10
CA THR A 158 15.86 -3.74 -4.12
C THR A 158 16.61 -3.61 -5.45
N GLU A 159 15.90 -3.63 -6.57
CA GLU A 159 16.51 -3.48 -7.91
C GLU A 159 17.11 -2.09 -8.14
N LEU A 160 16.48 -1.03 -7.62
CA LEU A 160 17.02 0.33 -7.67
C LEU A 160 18.29 0.45 -6.84
N ILE A 161 18.31 -0.08 -5.62
CA ILE A 161 19.51 -0.10 -4.77
C ILE A 161 20.64 -0.87 -5.48
N SER A 162 20.35 -2.05 -6.04
CA SER A 162 21.33 -2.82 -6.82
C SER A 162 21.83 -2.08 -8.07
N SER A 163 21.03 -1.15 -8.61
CA SER A 163 21.39 -0.29 -9.74
C SER A 163 22.16 0.98 -9.33
N GLY A 164 22.41 1.16 -8.03
CA GLY A 164 23.22 2.25 -7.47
C GLY A 164 22.44 3.47 -7.00
N PHE A 165 21.13 3.36 -6.80
CA PHE A 165 20.36 4.41 -6.12
C PHE A 165 20.68 4.38 -4.62
N THR A 166 20.91 5.55 -4.02
CA THR A 166 21.37 5.65 -2.63
C THR A 166 20.27 6.02 -1.63
N GLY A 167 19.24 6.75 -2.07
CA GLY A 167 18.17 7.28 -1.22
C GLY A 167 16.83 6.54 -1.33
N ILE A 168 16.83 5.20 -1.39
CA ILE A 168 15.59 4.43 -1.60
C ILE A 168 14.93 4.02 -0.27
N THR A 169 13.65 4.38 -0.12
CA THR A 169 12.79 3.97 1.01
C THR A 169 11.50 3.33 0.50
N ASP A 170 11.14 2.13 0.97
CA ASP A 170 9.86 1.46 0.66
C ASP A 170 8.74 1.91 1.61
N ILE A 171 7.50 1.95 1.09
CA ILE A 171 6.31 2.28 1.88
C ILE A 171 5.59 1.00 2.31
N ALA A 172 5.64 0.69 3.60
CA ALA A 172 4.91 -0.42 4.20
C ALA A 172 3.39 -0.21 4.06
N GLY A 173 2.70 -1.24 3.56
CA GLY A 173 1.25 -1.22 3.32
C GLY A 173 0.81 -0.57 2.00
N GLY A 174 1.71 0.18 1.34
CA GLY A 174 1.47 0.76 0.02
C GLY A 174 0.28 1.72 -0.05
N TYR A 175 -0.26 1.89 -1.26
CA TYR A 175 -1.39 2.77 -1.55
C TYR A 175 -2.68 2.40 -0.82
N ALA A 176 -2.92 1.11 -0.56
CA ALA A 176 -4.08 0.70 0.24
C ALA A 176 -4.05 1.30 1.65
N ALA A 177 -2.88 1.29 2.31
CA ALA A 177 -2.70 1.95 3.59
C ALA A 177 -2.76 3.48 3.47
N TRP A 178 -2.29 4.05 2.34
CA TRP A 178 -2.34 5.50 2.08
C TRP A 178 -3.78 6.02 2.13
N VAL A 179 -4.67 5.37 1.37
CA VAL A 179 -6.10 5.70 1.34
C VAL A 179 -6.78 5.43 2.68
N GLN A 180 -6.45 4.33 3.35
CA GLN A 180 -7.03 4.01 4.67
C GLN A 180 -6.69 5.05 5.74
N ASN A 181 -5.54 5.73 5.61
CA ASN A 181 -5.13 6.81 6.50
C ASN A 181 -5.61 8.19 6.02
N GLU A 182 -6.46 8.24 5.00
CA GLU A 182 -7.07 9.46 4.45
C GLU A 182 -6.02 10.50 4.02
N LEU A 183 -4.88 10.01 3.54
CA LEU A 183 -3.79 10.86 3.06
C LEU A 183 -4.11 11.44 1.67
N PRO A 184 -3.54 12.60 1.29
CA PRO A 184 -3.88 13.28 0.04
C PRO A 184 -3.68 12.42 -1.22
N THR A 185 -4.64 12.45 -2.13
CA THR A 185 -4.63 11.69 -3.40
C THR A 185 -5.02 12.55 -4.59
N GLU A 186 -4.56 12.15 -5.78
CA GLU A 186 -4.86 12.76 -7.08
C GLU A 186 -5.29 11.67 -8.09
N SER A 187 -5.86 12.09 -9.22
CA SER A 187 -6.33 11.23 -10.32
C SER A 187 -6.23 11.92 -11.66
#